data_AF-A0A4P5VNI6-F1
#
_entry.id   AF-A0A4P5VNI6-F1
#
_cell.length_a   1.000
_cell.length_b   1.000
_cell.length_c   1.000
_cell.angle_alpha   90.00
_cell.angle_beta   90.00
_cell.angle_gamma   90.00
#
_symmetry.space_group_name_H-M   'P 1'
#
loop_
_entity.id
_entity.type
_entity.pdbx_description
1 polymer ?
#
loop_
_entity_poly.entity_id
_entity_poly.type
_entity_poly.pdbx_seq_one_letter_code
_entity_poly.pdbx_strand_id
1 'polypeptide(L)'
;MQVQGWVDTCSHAGQQVSACLNYFAVASIEAWRERCGQPLAVCRSSKSYATQQGTLASWLCRAETQAASIACRPYAAKAFRTALQEIRALSCEADPSMFVPQLQALAGATGVAVVFVPAPPGCRVSGATQWLNLDRG
;
A
#
# COMPACT_ATOMS: atom_id res chain seq x y z
N MET A 1 -0.24 -9.82 -10.60
CA MET A 1 0.86 -10.29 -9.74
C MET A 1 2.00 -10.86 -10.57
N GLN A 2 1.79 -11.93 -11.34
CA GLN A 2 2.84 -12.52 -12.20
C GLN A 2 3.35 -11.57 -13.29
N VAL A 3 2.44 -10.90 -14.03
CA VAL A 3 2.80 -9.90 -15.06
C VAL A 3 3.56 -8.69 -14.49
N GLN A 4 3.47 -8.46 -13.18
CA GLN A 4 4.18 -7.40 -12.47
C GLN A 4 5.46 -7.89 -11.77
N GLY A 5 5.79 -9.18 -11.88
CA GLY A 5 6.93 -9.80 -11.19
C GLY A 5 6.81 -9.83 -9.66
N TRP A 6 5.60 -9.73 -9.11
CA TRP A 6 5.39 -9.72 -7.65
C TRP A 6 5.32 -11.13 -7.04
N VAL A 7 5.03 -12.13 -7.87
CA VAL A 7 4.95 -13.54 -7.50
C VAL A 7 5.61 -14.34 -8.61
N ASP A 8 6.45 -15.30 -8.24
CA ASP A 8 7.11 -16.19 -9.19
C ASP A 8 6.10 -17.05 -9.94
N THR A 9 6.43 -17.35 -11.20
CA THR A 9 5.67 -18.30 -12.02
C THR A 9 6.15 -19.71 -11.69
N CYS A 10 5.27 -20.52 -11.12
CA CYS A 10 5.57 -21.91 -10.76
C CYS A 10 5.04 -22.87 -11.84
N SER A 11 5.72 -24.00 -12.02
CA SER A 11 5.33 -25.03 -12.99
C SER A 11 4.12 -25.85 -12.57
N HIS A 12 3.77 -25.87 -11.28
CA HIS A 12 2.64 -26.63 -10.73
C HIS A 12 1.59 -25.72 -10.10
N ALA A 13 0.31 -26.00 -10.37
CA ALA A 13 -0.81 -25.19 -9.86
C ALA A 13 -0.81 -25.07 -8.32
N GLY A 14 -0.50 -26.15 -7.59
CA GLY A 14 -0.41 -26.12 -6.12
C GLY A 14 0.72 -25.21 -5.61
N GLN A 15 1.87 -25.22 -6.29
CA GLN A 15 2.98 -24.31 -5.96
C GLN A 15 2.62 -22.86 -6.28
N GLN A 16 1.89 -22.63 -7.38
CA GLN A 16 1.43 -21.29 -7.74
C GLN A 16 0.47 -20.72 -6.70
N VAL A 17 -0.46 -21.54 -6.19
CA VAL A 17 -1.36 -21.16 -5.11
C VAL A 17 -0.56 -20.82 -3.84
N SER A 18 0.41 -21.67 -3.46
CA SER A 18 1.28 -21.40 -2.32
C SER A 18 2.06 -20.08 -2.46
N ALA A 19 2.62 -19.80 -3.64
CA ALA A 19 3.32 -18.55 -3.91
C ALA A 19 2.41 -17.32 -3.76
N CYS A 20 1.15 -17.41 -4.23
CA CYS A 20 0.15 -16.35 -4.05
C CYS A 20 -0.22 -16.17 -2.57
N LEU A 21 -0.45 -17.25 -1.82
CA LEU A 21 -0.78 -17.20 -0.39
C LEU A 21 0.37 -16.58 0.43
N ASN A 22 1.61 -16.94 0.11
CA ASN A 22 2.83 -16.38 0.72
C ASN A 22 2.98 -14.89 0.42
N TYR A 23 2.75 -14.47 -0.83
CA TYR A 23 2.76 -13.05 -1.20
C TYR A 23 1.79 -12.24 -0.35
N PHE A 24 0.63 -12.83 -0.10
CA PHE A 24 -0.37 -12.25 0.77
C PHE A 24 -0.10 -12.46 2.25
N ALA A 25 0.91 -13.21 2.69
CA ALA A 25 1.12 -13.56 4.10
C ALA A 25 -0.13 -14.16 4.77
N VAL A 26 -0.87 -15.03 4.07
CA VAL A 26 -2.05 -15.74 4.57
C VAL A 26 -1.89 -17.25 4.39
N ALA A 27 -2.45 -18.04 5.31
CA ALA A 27 -2.25 -19.49 5.34
C ALA A 27 -3.19 -20.27 4.40
N SER A 28 -4.29 -19.67 3.93
CA SER A 28 -5.28 -20.36 3.09
C SER A 28 -6.07 -19.42 2.19
N ILE A 29 -6.80 -20.00 1.23
CA ILE A 29 -7.67 -19.26 0.30
C ILE A 29 -8.84 -18.62 1.07
N GLU A 30 -9.35 -19.29 2.10
CA GLU A 30 -10.41 -18.77 2.98
C GLU A 30 -9.93 -17.52 3.72
N ALA A 31 -8.74 -17.58 4.33
CA ALA A 31 -8.12 -16.43 4.98
C ALA A 31 -7.88 -15.28 4.01
N TRP A 32 -7.49 -15.58 2.77
CA TRP A 32 -7.37 -14.59 1.71
C TRP A 32 -8.72 -13.92 1.39
N ARG A 33 -9.79 -14.70 1.25
CA ARG A 33 -11.14 -14.20 0.96
C ARG A 33 -11.68 -13.34 2.09
N GLU A 34 -11.49 -13.77 3.33
CA GLU A 34 -11.90 -13.00 4.51
C GLU A 34 -11.20 -11.65 4.55
N ARG A 35 -9.88 -11.66 4.38
CA ARG A 35 -9.09 -10.43 4.37
C ARG A 35 -9.47 -9.50 3.21
N CYS A 36 -9.64 -10.03 2.00
CA CYS A 36 -10.02 -9.23 0.83
C CYS A 36 -11.49 -8.81 0.83
N GLY A 37 -12.34 -9.47 1.61
CA GLY A 37 -13.76 -9.16 1.74
C GLY A 37 -14.05 -8.02 2.72
N GLN A 38 -13.11 -7.66 3.58
CA GLN A 38 -13.21 -6.50 4.46
C GLN A 38 -12.68 -5.23 3.77
N PRO A 39 -13.16 -4.02 4.12
CA PRO A 39 -12.60 -2.78 3.61
C PRO A 39 -11.16 -2.61 4.14
N LEU A 40 -10.19 -3.01 3.32
CA LEU A 40 -8.77 -3.02 3.66
C LEU A 40 -8.19 -1.62 3.85
N ALA A 41 -8.66 -0.64 3.08
CA ALA A 41 -8.13 0.71 3.09
C ALA A 41 -9.19 1.74 2.69
N VAL A 42 -9.01 2.97 3.17
CA VAL A 42 -9.75 4.12 2.64
C VAL A 42 -9.11 4.48 1.30
N CYS A 43 -9.79 4.11 0.21
CA CYS A 43 -9.29 4.29 -1.15
C CYS A 43 -9.88 5.56 -1.78
N ARG A 44 -9.04 6.29 -2.52
CA ARG A 44 -9.48 7.36 -3.42
C ARG A 44 -9.65 6.80 -4.83
N SER A 45 -10.89 6.47 -5.20
CA SER A 45 -11.26 5.94 -6.53
C SER A 45 -12.19 6.88 -7.30
N SER A 46 -12.17 6.82 -8.63
CA SER A 46 -13.22 7.43 -9.46
C SER A 46 -14.47 6.52 -9.49
N LYS A 47 -15.67 7.12 -9.57
CA LYS A 47 -16.97 6.40 -9.45
C LYS A 47 -17.34 5.54 -10.68
N SER A 48 -16.53 5.52 -11.73
CA SER A 48 -16.99 5.05 -13.04
C SER A 48 -16.94 3.55 -13.28
N TYR A 49 -16.22 2.72 -12.51
CA TYR A 49 -16.18 1.26 -12.75
C TYR A 49 -15.76 0.45 -11.51
N ALA A 50 -16.26 -0.79 -11.41
CA ALA A 50 -15.86 -1.74 -10.37
C ALA A 50 -14.37 -2.11 -10.51
N THR A 51 -13.57 -1.82 -9.49
CA THR A 51 -12.19 -2.32 -9.42
C THR A 51 -12.23 -3.80 -9.08
N GLN A 52 -11.48 -4.63 -9.82
CA GLN A 52 -11.33 -6.05 -9.51
C GLN A 52 -10.70 -6.19 -8.11
N GLN A 53 -11.42 -6.81 -7.18
CA GLN A 53 -11.00 -6.93 -5.77
C GLN A 53 -9.60 -7.56 -5.64
N GLY A 54 -9.31 -8.59 -6.45
CA GLY A 54 -7.98 -9.21 -6.47
C GLY A 54 -6.87 -8.24 -6.89
N THR A 55 -7.12 -7.39 -7.87
CA THR A 55 -6.16 -6.38 -8.35
C THR A 55 -5.91 -5.31 -7.28
N LEU A 56 -6.95 -4.85 -6.59
CA LEU A 56 -6.83 -3.93 -5.47
C LEU A 56 -6.07 -4.54 -4.30
N ALA A 57 -6.45 -5.76 -3.87
CA ALA A 57 -5.80 -6.47 -2.79
C ALA A 57 -4.31 -6.71 -3.10
N SER A 58 -3.97 -7.06 -4.35
CA SER A 58 -2.58 -7.22 -4.78
C SER A 58 -1.77 -5.94 -4.55
N TRP A 59 -2.33 -4.81 -4.98
CA TRP A 59 -1.69 -3.51 -4.95
C TRP A 59 -1.54 -2.99 -3.51
N LEU A 60 -2.56 -3.16 -2.68
CA LEU A 60 -2.49 -2.85 -1.25
C LEU A 60 -1.44 -3.71 -0.55
N CYS A 61 -1.42 -5.02 -0.77
CA CYS A 61 -0.42 -5.90 -0.16
C CYS A 61 1.03 -5.54 -0.59
N ARG A 62 1.21 -5.09 -1.84
CA ARG A 62 2.52 -4.56 -2.28
C ARG A 62 2.89 -3.30 -1.51
N ALA A 63 1.94 -2.38 -1.33
CA ALA A 63 2.14 -1.15 -0.58
C ALA A 63 2.45 -1.43 0.90
N GLU A 64 1.73 -2.37 1.52
CA GLU A 64 1.99 -2.83 2.90
C GLU A 64 3.42 -3.37 3.04
N THR A 65 3.85 -4.25 2.12
CA THR A 65 5.20 -4.83 2.12
C THR A 65 6.28 -3.75 2.02
N GLN A 66 6.10 -2.78 1.11
CA GLN A 66 7.05 -1.67 0.98
C GLN A 66 7.03 -0.75 2.21
N ALA A 67 5.85 -0.46 2.75
CA ALA A 67 5.69 0.41 3.90
C ALA A 67 6.30 -0.21 5.18
N ALA A 68 6.21 -1.53 5.33
CA ALA A 68 6.82 -2.26 6.45
C ALA A 68 8.36 -2.16 6.48
N SER A 69 9.00 -1.85 5.34
CA SER A 69 10.45 -1.61 5.27
C SER A 69 10.86 -0.18 5.66
N ILE A 70 9.90 0.73 5.84
CA ILE A 70 10.16 2.13 6.19
C ILE A 70 10.11 2.29 7.70
N ALA A 71 11.25 2.61 8.31
CA ALA A 71 11.32 2.95 9.72
C ALA A 71 10.52 4.23 9.99
N CYS A 72 9.49 4.11 10.83
CA CYS A 72 8.62 5.20 11.24
C CYS A 72 8.65 5.38 12.76
N ARG A 73 8.48 6.61 13.23
CA ARG A 73 8.21 6.86 14.66
C ARG A 73 6.79 6.39 15.04
N PRO A 74 6.45 6.32 16.33
CA PRO A 74 5.04 6.19 16.73
C PRO A 74 4.19 7.31 16.14
N TYR A 75 2.95 6.99 15.77
CA TYR A 75 2.04 7.96 15.18
C TYR A 75 1.76 9.12 16.14
N ALA A 76 1.92 10.35 15.66
CA ALA A 76 1.67 11.56 16.43
C ALA A 76 0.75 12.51 15.65
N ALA A 77 -0.56 12.43 15.89
CA ALA A 77 -1.57 13.16 15.13
C ALA A 77 -1.35 14.67 15.02
N LYS A 78 -0.93 15.32 16.12
CA LYS A 78 -0.62 16.76 16.13
C LYS A 78 0.62 17.08 15.30
N ALA A 79 1.68 16.28 15.43
CA ALA A 79 2.90 16.46 14.67
C ALA A 79 2.66 16.22 13.17
N PHE A 80 1.89 15.19 12.82
CA PHE A 80 1.54 14.91 11.43
C PHE A 80 0.75 16.06 10.79
N ARG A 81 -0.21 16.67 11.52
CA ARG A 81 -0.94 17.85 11.03
C ARG A 81 -0.03 19.05 10.77
N THR A 82 1.00 19.26 11.58
CA THR A 82 2.01 20.30 11.34
C THR A 82 2.86 19.96 10.13
N ALA A 83 3.39 18.74 10.05
CA ALA A 83 4.19 18.26 8.93
C ALA A 83 3.43 18.32 7.59
N LEU A 84 2.10 18.13 7.60
CA LEU A 84 1.26 18.28 6.41
C LEU A 84 1.32 19.69 5.80
N GLN A 85 1.57 20.74 6.58
CA GLN A 85 1.74 22.09 6.02
C GLN A 85 3.04 22.20 5.22
N GLU A 86 4.11 21.59 5.71
CA GLU A 86 5.40 21.55 5.01
C GLU A 86 5.32 20.66 3.77
N ILE A 87 4.69 19.47 3.90
CA ILE A 87 4.46 18.53 2.80
C ILE A 87 3.66 19.19 1.66
N ARG A 88 2.71 20.09 1.96
CA ARG A 88 1.96 20.81 0.92
C ARG A 88 2.86 21.66 0.04
N ALA A 89 3.89 22.30 0.60
CA ALA A 89 4.83 23.10 -0.18
C ALA A 89 5.60 22.23 -1.19
N LEU A 90 5.82 20.95 -0.89
CA LEU A 90 6.49 20.00 -1.78
C LEU A 90 5.68 19.70 -3.05
N SER A 91 4.37 19.94 -3.07
CA SER A 91 3.55 19.74 -4.28
C SER A 91 3.89 20.70 -5.43
N CYS A 92 4.63 21.77 -5.14
CA CYS A 92 5.14 22.71 -6.14
C CYS A 92 6.49 22.27 -6.74
N GLU A 93 7.14 21.27 -6.16
CA GLU A 93 8.38 20.69 -6.69
C GLU A 93 8.04 19.65 -7.77
N ALA A 94 8.59 19.83 -8.96
CA ALA A 94 8.30 18.98 -10.10
C ALA A 94 9.18 17.72 -10.14
N ASP A 95 10.38 17.77 -9.52
CA ASP A 95 11.33 16.67 -9.53
C ASP A 95 11.02 15.63 -8.43
N PRO A 96 10.60 14.40 -8.77
CA PRO A 96 10.36 13.34 -7.80
C PRO A 96 11.58 12.97 -6.96
N SER A 97 12.79 13.12 -7.50
CA SER A 97 14.02 12.82 -6.77
C SER A 97 14.26 13.79 -5.60
N MET A 98 13.65 14.98 -5.67
CA MET A 98 13.74 16.01 -4.64
C MET A 98 12.61 15.89 -3.62
N PHE A 99 11.34 15.81 -4.08
CA PHE A 99 10.22 15.88 -3.16
C PHE A 99 9.88 14.55 -2.48
N VAL A 100 10.11 13.40 -3.13
CA VAL A 100 9.74 12.09 -2.57
C VAL A 100 10.54 11.77 -1.29
N PRO A 101 11.87 11.91 -1.26
CA PRO A 101 12.64 11.65 -0.04
C PRO A 101 12.23 12.57 1.12
N GLN A 102 11.99 13.86 0.84
CA GLN A 102 11.58 14.83 1.84
C GLN A 102 10.18 14.52 2.39
N LEU A 103 9.23 14.18 1.51
CA LEU A 103 7.89 13.73 1.88
C LEU A 103 7.95 12.51 2.81
N GLN A 104 8.73 11.48 2.43
CA GLN A 104 8.87 10.26 3.22
C GLN A 104 9.53 10.53 4.58
N ALA A 105 10.54 11.40 4.63
CA ALA A 105 11.20 11.76 5.88
C ALA A 105 10.26 12.51 6.84
N LEU A 106 9.54 13.53 6.35
CA LEU A 106 8.57 14.30 7.14
C LEU A 106 7.43 13.42 7.65
N ALA A 107 6.87 12.58 6.79
CA ALA A 107 5.81 11.65 7.17
C ALA A 107 6.31 10.60 8.18
N GLY A 108 7.46 9.97 7.91
CA GLY A 108 8.04 8.94 8.77
C GLY A 108 8.40 9.45 10.17
N ALA A 109 8.85 10.70 10.27
CA ALA A 109 9.10 11.38 11.56
C ALA A 109 7.84 11.55 12.43
N THR A 110 6.65 11.43 11.83
CA THR A 110 5.36 11.56 12.52
C THR A 110 4.58 10.24 12.59
N GLY A 111 5.21 9.15 12.16
CA GLY A 111 4.66 7.80 12.19
C GLY A 111 3.77 7.42 11.02
N VAL A 112 4.00 8.03 9.85
CA VAL A 112 3.29 7.70 8.61
C VAL A 112 4.29 7.25 7.55
N ALA A 113 4.17 6.01 7.08
CA ALA A 113 4.91 5.52 5.93
C ALA A 113 4.21 5.94 4.62
N VAL A 114 4.97 6.50 3.68
CA VAL A 114 4.47 6.86 2.34
C VAL A 114 5.21 6.04 1.30
N VAL A 115 4.48 5.33 0.45
CA VAL A 115 5.02 4.48 -0.61
C VAL A 115 4.37 4.79 -1.95
N PHE A 116 5.14 4.63 -3.02
CA PHE A 116 4.69 4.81 -4.39
C PHE A 116 4.75 3.46 -5.10
N VAL A 117 3.59 2.83 -5.26
CA VAL A 117 3.46 1.54 -5.93
C VAL A 117 2.77 1.72 -7.27
N PRO A 118 3.40 1.33 -8.40
CA PRO A 118 2.74 1.33 -9.70
C PRO A 118 1.43 0.54 -9.65
N ALA A 119 0.34 1.18 -10.07
CA ALA A 119 -0.96 0.55 -10.12
C ALA A 119 -0.98 -0.51 -11.23
N PRO A 120 -1.38 -1.77 -10.95
CA PRO A 120 -1.49 -2.78 -11.99
C PRO A 120 -2.61 -2.42 -12.99
N PRO A 121 -2.54 -2.87 -14.25
CA PRO A 121 -3.60 -2.66 -15.24
C PRO A 121 -4.97 -3.05 -14.68
N GLY A 122 -5.95 -2.16 -14.83
CA GLY A 122 -7.30 -2.35 -14.27
C GLY A 122 -7.48 -1.91 -12.82
N CYS A 123 -6.41 -1.49 -12.12
CA CYS A 123 -6.52 -0.78 -10.86
C CYS A 123 -6.81 0.71 -11.13
N ARG A 124 -7.99 1.19 -10.73
CA ARG A 124 -8.41 2.59 -10.92
C ARG A 124 -8.37 3.38 -9.60
N VAL A 125 -7.65 2.88 -8.61
CA VAL A 125 -7.42 3.56 -7.33
C VAL A 125 -6.20 4.46 -7.46
N SER A 126 -6.37 5.72 -7.06
CA SER A 126 -5.32 6.77 -7.15
C SER A 126 -4.55 6.98 -5.84
N GLY A 127 -4.98 6.31 -4.77
CA GLY A 127 -4.35 6.39 -3.45
C GLY A 127 -5.15 5.59 -2.43
N ALA A 128 -4.48 5.14 -1.37
CA ALA A 128 -5.09 4.43 -0.27
C ALA A 128 -4.43 4.85 1.05
N THR A 129 -5.22 4.85 2.13
CA THR A 129 -4.72 5.06 3.49
C THR A 129 -5.23 3.93 4.38
N GLN A 130 -4.32 3.33 5.15
CA GLN A 130 -4.58 2.17 6.00
C GLN A 130 -3.68 2.22 7.24
N TRP A 131 -4.17 1.67 8.35
CA TRP A 131 -3.37 1.36 9.53
C TRP A 131 -2.73 -0.01 9.37
N LEU A 132 -1.41 -0.09 9.43
CA LEU A 132 -0.66 -1.36 9.28
C LEU A 132 -0.53 -2.13 10.59
N ASN A 133 -0.56 -1.43 11.72
CA ASN A 133 -0.55 -2.02 13.05
C ASN A 133 -1.89 -1.73 13.75
N LEU A 134 -2.39 -2.73 14.49
CA LEU A 134 -3.59 -2.61 15.33
C LEU A 134 -3.36 -1.73 16.58
N ASP A 135 -2.11 -1.35 16.85
CA ASP A 135 -1.74 -0.44 17.93
C ASP A 135 -2.17 0.99 17.58
N ARG A 136 -3.47 1.22 17.77
CA ARG A 136 -4.07 2.55 17.84
C ARG A 136 -3.89 3.07 19.26
N GLY A 137 -3.03 4.07 19.41
CA GLY A 137 -3.08 5.07 20.47
C GLY A 137 -3.58 6.39 19.92
#